data_AF-Q9LPA5-F1
#
_entry.id   AF-Q9LPA5-F1
#
_cell.length_a   1.000
_cell.length_b   1.000
_cell.length_c   1.000
_cell.angle_alpha   90.00
_cell.angle_beta   90.00
_cell.angle_gamma   90.00
#
_symmetry.space_group_name_H-M   'P 1'
#
loop_
_entity.id
_entity.type
_entity.pdbx_description
1 polymer ?
#
loop_
_entity_poly.entity_id
_entity_poly.type
_entity_poly.pdbx_seq_one_letter_code
_entity_poly.pdbx_strand_id
1 'polypeptide(L)'
;MASSSRDNIDVAFEEAFVNIFEQMGQSTSMKCMEHFGEAIMFLFEDEYLRKPSAQDRHRLLILREIQGFSGMMGSTDCMHWEWKNCPTS
;
A
#
# COMPACT_ATOMS: atom_id res chain seq x y z
N MET A 1 -4.95 -19.89 -15.68
CA MET A 1 -6.36 -19.52 -15.43
C MET A 1 -6.70 -19.79 -13.97
N ALA A 2 -6.58 -18.77 -13.12
CA ALA A 2 -7.19 -18.65 -11.79
C ALA A 2 -6.78 -17.27 -11.21
N SER A 3 -7.17 -16.19 -11.89
CA SER A 3 -6.96 -14.80 -11.45
C SER A 3 -8.30 -14.09 -11.65
N SER A 4 -9.23 -14.24 -10.71
CA SER A 4 -10.57 -13.68 -10.91
C SER A 4 -11.41 -13.38 -9.66
N SER A 5 -10.92 -13.60 -8.43
CA SER A 5 -11.77 -13.38 -7.24
C SER A 5 -11.16 -12.51 -6.15
N ARG A 6 -9.83 -12.35 -6.08
CA ARG A 6 -9.19 -11.45 -5.11
C ARG A 6 -9.15 -10.01 -5.64
N ASP A 7 -8.84 -9.85 -6.93
CA ASP A 7 -8.75 -8.54 -7.59
C ASP A 7 -10.08 -7.77 -7.61
N ASN A 8 -11.22 -8.47 -7.63
CA ASN A 8 -12.54 -7.83 -7.64
C ASN A 8 -12.98 -7.27 -6.27
N ILE A 9 -12.50 -7.84 -5.17
CA ILE A 9 -12.85 -7.38 -3.82
C ILE A 9 -12.06 -6.11 -3.49
N ASP A 10 -10.78 -6.06 -3.87
CA ASP A 10 -9.93 -4.89 -3.64
C ASP A 10 -10.39 -3.67 -4.45
N VAL A 11 -10.78 -3.86 -5.72
CA VAL A 11 -11.30 -2.77 -6.56
C VAL A 11 -12.65 -2.25 -6.04
N ALA A 12 -13.55 -3.15 -5.63
CA ALA A 12 -14.85 -2.75 -5.08
C ALA A 12 -14.71 -1.99 -3.76
N PHE A 13 -13.71 -2.34 -2.94
CA PHE A 13 -13.40 -1.62 -1.72
C PHE A 13 -12.86 -0.21 -2.01
N GLU A 14 -11.92 -0.07 -2.96
CA GLU A 14 -11.39 1.25 -3.34
C GLU A 14 -12.47 2.17 -3.91
N GLU A 15 -13.31 1.67 -4.83
CA GLU A 15 -14.39 2.46 -5.41
C GLU A 15 -15.42 2.86 -4.36
N ALA A 16 -15.82 1.93 -3.48
CA ALA A 16 -16.75 2.24 -2.40
C ALA A 16 -16.15 3.27 -1.42
N PHE A 17 -14.88 3.13 -1.09
CA PHE A 17 -14.16 4.05 -0.20
C PHE A 17 -14.13 5.46 -0.81
N VAL A 18 -13.62 5.62 -2.02
CA VAL A 18 -13.53 6.95 -2.67
C VAL A 18 -14.91 7.60 -2.78
N ASN A 19 -15.93 6.84 -3.21
CA ASN A 19 -17.30 7.35 -3.32
C ASN A 19 -17.87 7.82 -1.97
N ILE A 20 -17.62 7.09 -0.88
CA ILE A 20 -18.05 7.49 0.47
C ILE A 20 -17.39 8.80 0.89
N PHE A 21 -16.10 8.99 0.57
CA PHE A 21 -15.36 10.19 0.95
C PHE A 21 -15.71 11.42 0.11
N GLU A 22 -16.05 11.26 -1.17
CA GLU A 22 -16.53 12.36 -2.04
C GLU A 22 -17.91 12.87 -1.64
N GLN A 23 -18.75 12.00 -1.06
CA GLN A 23 -20.08 12.36 -0.57
C GLN A 23 -20.03 13.08 0.80
N MET A 24 -18.91 13.01 1.51
CA MET A 24 -18.70 13.70 2.78
C MET A 24 -18.21 15.15 2.57
N GLY A 25 -18.56 16.03 3.52
CA GLY A 25 -17.92 17.35 3.58
C GLY A 25 -16.43 17.24 3.90
N GLN A 26 -15.60 18.13 3.33
CA GLN A 26 -14.13 18.09 3.44
C GLN A 26 -13.61 17.96 4.88
N SER A 27 -14.23 18.66 5.85
CA SER A 27 -13.82 18.59 7.25
C SER A 27 -14.13 17.24 7.91
N THR A 28 -15.21 16.59 7.49
CA THR A 28 -15.60 15.27 7.96
C THR A 28 -14.74 14.19 7.31
N SER A 29 -14.52 14.27 6.00
CA SER A 29 -13.66 13.32 5.29
C SER A 29 -12.23 13.35 5.81
N MET A 30 -11.68 14.53 6.13
CA MET A 30 -10.36 14.66 6.74
C MET A 30 -10.28 13.96 8.11
N LYS A 31 -11.27 14.16 8.99
CA LYS A 31 -11.33 13.47 10.29
C LYS A 31 -11.48 11.95 10.14
N CYS A 32 -12.28 11.49 9.18
CA CYS A 32 -12.42 10.07 8.88
C CYS A 32 -11.09 9.47 8.43
N MET A 33 -10.33 10.17 7.59
CA MET A 33 -8.99 9.72 7.18
C MET A 33 -8.01 9.66 8.35
N GLU A 34 -8.03 10.65 9.24
CA GLU A 34 -7.20 10.67 10.46
C GLU A 34 -7.47 9.43 11.32
N HIS A 35 -8.75 9.17 11.64
CA HIS A 35 -9.13 8.00 12.44
C HIS A 35 -8.85 6.67 11.73
N PHE A 36 -9.01 6.62 10.41
CA PHE A 36 -8.64 5.43 9.64
C PHE A 36 -7.14 5.17 9.73
N GLY A 37 -6.31 6.20 9.59
CA GLY A 37 -4.85 6.11 9.75
C GLY A 37 -4.45 5.64 11.15
N GLU A 38 -5.05 6.23 12.19
CA GLU A 38 -4.86 5.81 13.58
C GLU A 38 -5.22 4.33 13.80
N ALA A 39 -6.34 3.88 13.23
CA ALA A 39 -6.78 2.49 13.34
C ALA A 39 -5.82 1.53 12.63
N ILE A 40 -5.34 1.88 11.43
CA ILE A 40 -4.35 1.07 10.71
C ILE A 40 -3.04 1.00 11.50
N MET A 41 -2.56 2.14 12.03
CA MET A 41 -1.38 2.15 12.89
C MET A 41 -1.57 1.23 14.09
N PHE A 42 -2.66 1.38 14.84
CA PHE A 42 -2.95 0.55 16.01
C PHE A 42 -3.02 -0.95 15.69
N LEU A 43 -3.59 -1.33 14.55
CA LEU A 43 -3.73 -2.73 14.16
C LEU A 43 -2.41 -3.38 13.72
N PHE A 44 -1.51 -2.60 13.13
CA PHE A 44 -0.36 -3.14 12.39
C PHE A 44 1.00 -2.63 12.89
N GLU A 45 1.03 -1.74 13.88
CA GLU A 45 2.25 -1.14 14.40
C GLU A 45 3.27 -2.20 14.83
N ASP A 46 2.84 -3.21 15.59
CA ASP A 46 3.72 -4.26 16.09
C ASP A 46 4.37 -5.07 14.97
N GLU A 47 3.66 -5.29 13.87
CA GLU A 47 4.16 -6.09 12.74
C GLU A 47 5.03 -5.27 11.79
N TYR A 48 4.65 -4.02 11.51
CA TYR A 48 5.24 -3.22 10.43
C TYR A 48 6.13 -2.06 10.90
N LEU A 49 5.95 -1.55 12.12
CA LEU A 49 6.83 -0.53 12.69
C LEU A 49 8.01 -1.11 13.48
N ARG A 50 8.03 -2.43 13.73
CA ARG A 50 9.19 -3.11 14.31
C ARG A 50 10.39 -3.10 13.35
N LYS A 51 11.59 -3.26 13.93
CA LYS A 51 12.80 -3.50 13.14
C LYS A 51 12.66 -4.81 12.33
N PRO A 52 12.90 -4.79 11.00
CA PRO A 52 12.83 -6.01 10.19
C PRO A 52 13.80 -7.09 10.68
N SER A 53 13.31 -8.32 10.78
CA SER A 53 14.13 -9.50 11.07
C SER A 53 14.91 -9.94 9.84
N ALA A 54 15.83 -10.89 10.02
CA ALA A 54 16.54 -11.50 8.87
C ALA A 54 15.56 -12.20 7.90
N GLN A 55 14.49 -12.78 8.42
CA GLN A 55 13.48 -13.45 7.61
C GLN A 55 12.64 -12.47 6.80
N ASP A 56 12.25 -11.33 7.39
CA ASP A 56 11.51 -10.28 6.66
C ASP A 56 12.35 -9.74 5.51
N ARG A 57 13.65 -9.50 5.78
CA ARG A 57 14.60 -9.07 4.75
C ARG A 57 14.69 -10.09 3.61
N HIS A 58 14.79 -11.38 3.93
CA HIS A 58 14.86 -12.43 2.91
C HIS A 58 13.55 -12.53 2.10
N ARG A 59 12.39 -12.47 2.77
CA ARG A 59 11.07 -12.45 2.10
C ARG A 59 10.94 -11.27 1.15
N LEU A 60 11.36 -10.08 1.58
CA LEU A 60 11.34 -8.88 0.75
C LEU A 60 12.25 -9.03 -0.48
N LEU A 61 13.42 -9.66 -0.35
CA LEU A 61 14.32 -9.93 -1.48
C LEU A 61 13.67 -10.86 -2.50
N ILE A 62 13.06 -11.97 -2.05
CA ILE A 62 12.36 -12.91 -2.94
C ILE A 62 11.21 -12.22 -3.68
N LEU A 63 10.38 -11.45 -2.98
CA LEU A 63 9.27 -10.73 -3.60
C LEU A 63 9.75 -9.73 -4.64
N ARG A 64 10.82 -9.01 -4.35
CA ARG A 64 11.44 -8.05 -5.26
C ARG A 64 12.03 -8.75 -6.50
N GLU A 65 12.71 -9.87 -6.32
CA GLU A 65 13.27 -10.66 -7.42
C GLU A 65 12.18 -11.19 -8.36
N ILE A 66 11.07 -11.71 -7.80
CA ILE A 66 9.88 -12.10 -8.58
C ILE A 66 9.31 -10.92 -9.38
N GLN A 67 9.35 -9.71 -8.81
CA GLN A 67 8.92 -8.48 -9.47
C GLN A 67 9.97 -7.88 -10.41
N GLY A 68 11.12 -8.55 -10.62
CA GLY A 68 12.18 -8.11 -11.54
C GLY A 68 13.23 -7.16 -10.94
N PHE A 69 13.20 -6.92 -9.62
CA PHE A 69 14.18 -6.08 -8.93
C PHE A 69 15.40 -6.90 -8.51
N SER A 70 16.41 -6.90 -9.39
CA SER A 70 17.71 -7.52 -9.14
C SER A 70 18.52 -6.73 -8.09
N GLY A 71 18.46 -7.17 -6.83
CA GLY A 71 19.59 -7.14 -5.90
C GLY A 71 20.13 -5.77 -5.47
N MET A 72 19.34 -4.97 -4.74
CA MET A 72 19.86 -4.09 -3.68
C MET A 72 18.71 -3.59 -2.77
N MET A 73 18.75 -3.90 -1.47
CA MET A 73 17.80 -3.37 -0.46
C MET A 73 18.07 -1.88 -0.13
N GLY A 74 18.96 -1.22 -0.87
CA GLY A 74 19.44 0.14 -0.63
C GLY A 74 18.74 1.23 -1.43
N SER A 75 17.86 0.87 -2.36
CA SER A 75 17.04 1.86 -3.08
C SER A 75 15.56 1.56 -2.85
N THR A 76 15.01 2.23 -1.84
CA THR A 76 13.59 2.61 -1.80
C THR A 76 13.31 3.78 -2.75
N ASP A 77 14.31 4.21 -3.54
CA ASP A 77 14.14 5.33 -4.45
C ASP A 77 13.30 4.88 -5.64
N CYS A 78 12.04 5.30 -5.56
CA CYS A 78 10.92 5.08 -6.46
C CYS A 78 11.11 5.77 -7.83
N MET A 79 12.35 5.92 -8.30
CA MET A 79 12.69 6.65 -9.53
C MET A 79 12.69 5.77 -10.79
N HIS A 80 12.50 4.46 -10.67
CA HIS A 80 12.49 3.54 -11.83
C HIS A 80 11.16 2.83 -12.08
N TRP A 81 10.13 3.04 -11.26
CA TRP A 81 8.81 2.48 -11.53
C TRP A 81 7.96 3.56 -12.21
N GLU A 82 7.56 3.35 -13.46
CA GLU A 82 6.53 4.18 -14.10
C GLU A 82 5.20 3.91 -13.40
N TRP A 83 4.82 4.75 -12.44
CA TRP A 83 3.45 4.73 -11.96
C TRP A 83 2.58 5.31 -13.07
N LYS A 84 1.52 4.59 -13.45
CA LYS A 84 0.54 5.05 -14.45
C LYS A 84 -0.01 6.46 -14.16
N ASN A 85 0.05 6.89 -12.90
CA ASN A 85 -0.42 8.19 -12.41
C ASN A 85 0.69 9.04 -11.73
N CYS A 86 1.99 8.76 -11.95
CA CYS A 86 3.04 9.60 -11.37
C CYS A 86 2.99 10.99 -12.01
N PRO A 87 2.90 12.08 -11.23
CA PRO A 87 3.10 13.41 -11.78
C PRO A 87 4.57 13.55 -12.20
N THR A 88 4.83 13.69 -13.49
CA THR A 88 6.14 14.07 -14.01
C THR A 88 6.23 15.59 -13.94
N SER A 89 7.18 16.11 -13.15
CA SER A 89 7.54 17.54 -13.20
C SER A 89 8.19 17.90 -14.54
#